data_AF-A0A817X5W2-F1
#
_entry.id   AF-A0A817X5W2-F1
#
_cell.length_a   1.000
_cell.length_b   1.000
_cell.length_c   1.000
_cell.angle_alpha   90.00
_cell.angle_beta   90.00
_cell.angle_gamma   90.00
#
_symmetry.space_group_name_H-M   'P 1'
#
loop_
_entity.id
_entity.type
_entity.pdbx_description
1 polymer ?
#
loop_
_entity_poly.entity_id
_entity_poly.type
_entity_poly.pdbx_seq_one_letter_code
_entity_poly.pdbx_strand_id
1 'polypeptide(L)' 'MVPIVHIVGTPPIASQFSGAILHRTLGNGYCRVFANMYKEIT' A
#
# COMPACT_ATOMS: atom_id res chain seq x y z
N MET A 1 -5.97 16.05 18.37
CA MET A 1 -6.07 14.85 17.52
C MET A 1 -7.50 14.74 17.03
N VAL A 2 -7.72 14.53 15.73
CA VAL A 2 -9.07 14.35 15.16
C VAL A 2 -9.19 12.88 14.73
N PRO A 3 -10.27 12.15 15.09
CA PRO A 3 -10.41 10.74 14.75
C PRO A 3 -10.81 10.58 13.27
N ILE A 4 -9.82 10.60 12.38
CA ILE A 4 -9.99 10.46 10.94
C ILE A 4 -9.63 9.03 10.54
N VAL A 5 -10.48 8.41 9.69
CA VAL A 5 -10.21 7.09 9.10
C VAL A 5 -9.83 7.26 7.63
N HIS A 6 -8.68 6.73 7.22
CA HIS A 6 -8.21 6.73 5.84
C HIS A 6 -8.28 5.31 5.25
N ILE A 7 -9.17 5.11 4.27
CA ILE A 7 -9.37 3.82 3.60
C ILE A 7 -8.82 3.91 2.17
N VAL A 8 -7.97 2.96 1.79
CA VAL A 8 -7.34 2.91 0.47
C VAL A 8 -7.55 1.53 -0.14
N GLY A 9 -8.02 1.47 -1.39
CA GLY A 9 -8.06 0.23 -2.16
C GLY A 9 -6.64 -0.26 -2.51
N THR A 10 -6.39 -1.55 -2.39
CA THR A 10 -5.07 -2.17 -2.61
C THR A 10 -5.11 -3.16 -3.78
N PRO A 11 -3.98 -3.50 -4.44
CA PRO A 11 -3.97 -4.50 -5.51
C PRO A 11 -4.54 -5.85 -5.08
N PRO A 12 -4.96 -6.71 -6.04
CA PRO A 12 -5.37 -8.07 -5.72
C PRO A 12 -4.32 -8.82 -4.90
N ILE A 13 -4.78 -9.60 -3.92
CA ILE A 13 -3.91 -10.35 -3.00
C ILE A 13 -2.87 -11.18 -3.76
N ALA A 14 -3.29 -11.88 -4.82
CA ALA A 14 -2.40 -12.68 -5.66
C ALA A 14 -1.27 -11.84 -6.28
N SER A 15 -1.56 -10.62 -6.75
CA SER A 15 -0.57 -9.72 -7.36
C SER A 15 0.41 -9.14 -6.33
N GLN A 16 -0.04 -8.93 -5.08
CA GLN A 16 0.84 -8.51 -3.99
C GLN A 16 1.84 -9.62 -3.62
N PHE A 17 1.38 -10.88 -3.58
CA PHE A 17 2.23 -12.02 -3.24
C PHE A 17 3.17 -12.44 -4.37
N SER A 18 2.78 -12.26 -5.64
CA SER A 18 3.64 -12.58 -6.78
C SER A 18 4.72 -11.54 -7.06
N GLY A 19 4.74 -10.42 -6.31
CA GLY A 19 5.67 -9.33 -6.57
C GLY A 19 5.45 -8.67 -7.93
N ALA A 20 4.22 -8.63 -8.41
CA ALA A 20 3.89 -8.09 -9.73
C ALA A 20 4.30 -6.61 -9.86
N ILE A 21 4.81 -6.23 -11.03
CA ILE A 21 5.07 -4.83 -11.36
C ILE A 21 3.75 -4.19 -11.79
N LEU A 22 3.22 -3.32 -10.94
CA LEU A 22 1.90 -2.75 -11.10
C LEU A 22 1.95 -1.24 -11.25
N HIS A 23 1.06 -0.71 -12.08
CA HIS A 23 0.79 0.73 -12.11
C HIS A 23 0.41 1.24 -10.71
N ARG A 24 0.83 2.47 -10.37
CA ARG A 24 0.66 3.10 -9.04
C ARG A 24 1.43 2.41 -7.90
N THR A 25 2.49 1.69 -8.23
CA THR A 25 3.51 1.23 -7.28
C THR A 25 4.86 1.85 -7.61
N LEU A 26 5.89 1.56 -6.80
CA LEU A 26 7.27 1.96 -7.09
C LEU A 26 7.96 1.10 -8.15
N GLY A 27 7.25 0.16 -8.78
CA GLY A 27 7.80 -0.67 -9.85
C GLY A 27 8.80 -1.72 -9.36
N ASN A 28 8.73 -2.11 -8.09
CA ASN A 28 9.66 -3.05 -7.46
C ASN A 28 8.97 -4.28 -6.83
N GLY A 29 7.69 -4.51 -7.14
CA GLY A 29 6.91 -5.63 -6.62
C GLY A 29 6.50 -5.52 -5.14
N TYR A 30 6.92 -4.47 -4.43
CA TYR A 30 6.65 -4.31 -3.00
C TYR A 30 5.42 -3.42 -2.73
N CYS A 31 4.28 -4.05 -2.45
CA CYS A 31 3.00 -3.33 -2.28
C CYS A 31 2.78 -2.70 -0.88
N ARG A 32 3.68 -2.90 0.10
CA ARG A 32 3.48 -2.44 1.49
C ARG A 32 4.14 -1.08 1.82
N VAL A 33 4.87 -0.47 0.88
CA VAL A 33 5.63 0.78 1.15
C VAL A 33 4.74 1.89 1.69
N PHE A 34 3.58 2.15 1.08
CA PHE A 34 2.68 3.23 1.51
C PHE A 34 2.03 2.93 2.87
N ALA A 35 1.71 1.66 3.14
CA ALA A 35 1.19 1.23 4.43
C ALA A 35 2.24 1.40 5.54
N ASN A 36 3.52 1.20 5.24
CA ASN A 36 4.59 1.43 6.20
C ASN A 36 4.80 2.93 6.46
N MET A 37 4.78 3.77 5.42
CA MET A 37 4.87 5.23 5.58
C MET A 37 3.73 5.79 6.43
N TYR A 38 2.51 5.26 6.26
CA TYR A 38 1.33 5.76 6.99
C TYR A 38 1.43 5.56 8.50
N LYS A 39 2.19 4.57 8.98
CA LYS A 39 2.40 4.31 10.42
C LYS A 39 3.04 5.47 11.19
N GLU A 40 3.77 6.35 10.50
CA GLU A 40 4.45 7.49 11.14
C GLU A 40 3.51 8.68 11.38
N ILE A 41 2.30 8.66 10.78
CA ILE A 41 1.35 9.78 10.83
C ILE A 41 -0.04 9.38 11.34
N THR A 42 -0.22 8.14 11.80
CA THR A 42 -1.46 7.62 12.41
C THR A 42 -1.19 7.02 13.78
#